data_AF-U9TXS4-F1
#
_entry.id   AF-U9TXS4-F1
#
_cell.length_a   1.000
_cell.length_b   1.000
_cell.length_c   1.000
_cell.angle_alpha   90.00
_cell.angle_beta   90.00
_cell.angle_gamma   90.00
#
_symmetry.space_group_name_H-M   'P 1'
#
loop_
_entity.id
_entity.type
_entity.pdbx_description
1 polymer ?
#
loop_
_entity_poly.entity_id
_entity_poly.type
_entity_poly.pdbx_seq_one_letter_code
_entity_poly.pdbx_strand_id
1 'polypeptide(L)'
;MSTYLTSNIIVLNQNSTKYTYTIIKERYYPQNDILYYTSACSCNNTQFKILNDYLIQTNWGRSSSKHIIQCEIIYIEKIPVFKILFGENFQASVESIHLAIKAANAYLQVVLN
;
A
#
# COMPACT_ATOMS: atom_id res chain seq x y z
N MET A 1 -7.66 23.28 -10.76
CA MET A 1 -8.35 22.07 -11.27
C MET A 1 -7.58 20.84 -10.81
N SER A 2 -8.16 20.01 -9.96
CA SER A 2 -7.56 18.73 -9.56
C SER A 2 -7.76 17.72 -10.68
N THR A 3 -6.66 17.22 -11.26
CA THR A 3 -6.68 16.11 -12.22
C THR A 3 -6.93 14.82 -11.46
N TYR A 4 -8.18 14.50 -11.18
CA TYR A 4 -8.54 13.17 -10.68
C TYR A 4 -8.20 12.13 -11.74
N LEU A 5 -7.61 11.01 -11.32
CA LEU A 5 -7.40 9.87 -12.20
C LEU A 5 -8.79 9.37 -12.63
N THR A 6 -9.06 9.37 -13.94
CA THR A 6 -10.32 8.87 -14.53
C THR A 6 -10.52 7.36 -14.30
N SER A 7 -9.52 6.67 -13.72
CA SER A 7 -9.53 5.25 -13.43
C SER A 7 -8.95 4.99 -12.03
N ASN A 8 -9.65 4.16 -11.26
CA ASN A 8 -9.18 3.64 -9.97
C ASN A 8 -8.15 2.51 -10.12
N ILE A 9 -7.75 2.18 -11.36
CA ILE A 9 -6.83 1.09 -11.65
C ILE A 9 -5.50 1.67 -12.13
N ILE A 10 -4.42 1.27 -11.47
CA ILE A 10 -3.04 1.56 -11.84
C ILE A 10 -2.38 0.24 -12.25
N VAL A 11 -1.74 0.23 -13.41
CA VAL A 11 -1.00 -0.94 -13.91
C VAL A 11 0.48 -0.61 -13.96
N LEU A 12 1.30 -1.44 -13.34
CA LEU A 12 2.75 -1.34 -13.35
C LEU A 12 3.35 -2.63 -13.94
N ASN A 13 4.18 -2.49 -14.97
CA ASN A 13 4.94 -3.59 -15.53
C ASN A 13 6.39 -3.48 -15.04
N GLN A 14 6.83 -4.43 -14.22
CA GLN A 14 8.17 -4.44 -13.65
C GLN A 14 8.68 -5.88 -13.51
N ASN A 15 9.96 -6.13 -13.81
CA ASN A 15 10.59 -7.46 -13.70
C ASN A 15 9.78 -8.58 -14.39
N SER A 16 9.33 -8.33 -15.62
CA SER A 16 8.47 -9.24 -16.41
C SER A 16 7.14 -9.63 -15.74
N THR A 17 6.75 -8.91 -14.69
CA THR A 17 5.52 -9.12 -13.93
C THR A 17 4.61 -7.90 -14.06
N LYS A 18 3.32 -8.17 -14.28
CA LYS A 18 2.27 -7.15 -14.29
C LYS A 18 1.66 -7.07 -12.90
N TYR A 19 1.78 -5.90 -12.28
CA TYR A 19 1.12 -5.56 -11.03
C TYR A 19 -0.11 -4.71 -11.35
N THR A 20 -1.25 -5.10 -10.80
CA THR A 20 -2.48 -4.32 -10.93
C THR A 20 -2.90 -3.86 -9.56
N TYR A 21 -3.01 -2.55 -9.39
CA TYR A 21 -3.48 -1.90 -8.17
C TYR A 21 -4.86 -1.30 -8.44
N THR A 22 -5.82 -1.62 -7.58
CA THR A 22 -7.17 -1.07 -7.61
C THR A 22 -7.38 -0.26 -6.34
N ILE A 23 -7.70 1.02 -6.48
CA ILE A 23 -8.05 1.89 -5.36
C ILE A 23 -9.46 1.50 -4.91
N ILE A 24 -9.59 1.01 -3.68
CA ILE A 24 -10.85 0.60 -3.07
C ILE A 24 -11.45 1.76 -2.28
N LYS A 25 -10.61 2.47 -1.53
CA LYS A 25 -10.99 3.64 -0.75
C LYS A 25 -10.11 4.81 -1.12
N GLU A 26 -10.74 5.94 -1.43
CA GLU A 26 -10.04 7.17 -1.76
C GLU A 26 -9.33 7.75 -0.54
N ARG A 27 -8.21 8.41 -0.84
CA ARG A 27 -7.29 9.00 0.12
C ARG A 27 -7.70 10.41 0.54
N TYR A 28 -7.27 10.82 1.73
CA TYR A 28 -7.12 12.24 2.06
C TYR A 28 -5.77 12.49 2.75
N TYR A 29 -5.29 13.73 2.67
CA TYR A 29 -4.12 14.14 3.45
C TYR A 29 -4.58 14.48 4.87
N PRO A 30 -3.91 13.95 5.90
CA PRO A 30 -4.21 14.33 7.27
C PRO A 30 -3.84 15.80 7.50
N GLN A 31 -4.34 16.39 8.59
CA GLN A 31 -4.02 17.79 8.93
C GLN A 31 -2.50 17.99 9.07
N ASN A 32 -2.03 19.22 8.80
CA ASN A 32 -0.60 19.51 8.72
C ASN A 32 0.17 19.20 10.01
N ASP A 33 -0.50 19.21 11.17
CA ASP A 33 0.09 18.93 12.49
C ASP A 33 0.45 17.45 12.70
N ILE A 34 -0.01 16.55 11.82
CA ILE A 34 0.21 15.10 11.91
C ILE A 34 0.72 14.49 10.60
N LEU A 35 1.22 15.33 9.69
CA LEU A 35 1.62 14.91 8.36
C LEU A 35 2.99 14.21 8.38
N TYR A 36 3.03 12.96 7.96
CA TYR A 36 4.27 12.21 7.80
C TYR A 36 4.70 12.19 6.32
N TYR A 37 5.99 11.94 6.12
CA TYR A 37 6.59 11.88 4.79
C TYR A 37 7.34 10.56 4.62
N THR A 38 7.21 9.97 3.44
CA THR A 38 8.11 8.91 2.97
C THR A 38 9.13 9.50 2.02
N SER A 39 10.39 9.11 2.14
CA SER A 39 11.44 9.48 1.18
C SER A 39 11.62 8.37 0.16
N ALA A 40 11.64 8.71 -1.13
CA ALA A 40 12.10 7.76 -2.15
C ALA A 40 13.61 7.98 -2.38
N CYS A 41 14.42 7.00 -2.00
CA CYS A 41 15.88 7.06 -2.21
C CYS A 41 16.24 7.20 -3.70
N SER A 42 15.39 6.70 -4.60
CA SER A 42 15.59 6.76 -6.05
C SER A 42 15.27 8.12 -6.69
N CYS A 43 14.69 9.06 -5.94
CA CYS A 43 14.21 10.34 -6.47
C CYS A 43 14.85 11.53 -5.74
N ASN A 44 16.17 11.57 -5.59
CA ASN A 44 16.89 12.69 -4.97
C ASN A 44 16.35 13.10 -3.58
N ASN A 45 16.00 12.11 -2.74
CA ASN A 45 15.37 12.34 -1.43
C ASN A 45 14.06 13.15 -1.48
N THR A 46 13.34 13.10 -2.61
CA THR A 46 11.99 13.69 -2.70
C THR A 46 11.11 13.08 -1.62
N GLN A 47 10.53 13.95 -0.81
CA GLN A 47 9.61 13.60 0.26
C GLN A 47 8.18 13.58 -0.28
N PHE A 48 7.49 12.46 -0.08
CA PHE A 48 6.09 12.29 -0.45
C PHE A 48 5.25 12.23 0.81
N LYS A 49 4.18 13.03 0.86
CA LYS A 49 3.21 13.02 1.94
C LYS A 49 2.55 11.65 2.05
N ILE A 50 2.53 11.08 3.24
CA ILE A 50 1.80 9.85 3.54
C ILE A 50 0.32 10.18 3.68
N LEU A 51 -0.50 9.34 3.06
CA LEU A 51 -1.95 9.49 2.96
C LEU A 51 -2.61 8.80 4.13
N ASN A 52 -3.78 9.28 4.56
CA ASN A 52 -4.62 8.58 5.52
C ASN A 52 -5.78 7.87 4.82
N ASP A 53 -6.25 6.81 5.45
CA ASP A 53 -7.45 6.06 5.12
C ASP A 53 -7.46 5.51 3.68
N TYR A 54 -6.27 5.13 3.22
CA TYR A 54 -6.04 4.70 1.84
C TYR A 54 -6.01 3.18 1.76
N LEU A 55 -6.99 2.60 1.07
CA LEU A 55 -7.10 1.16 0.86
C LEU A 55 -6.95 0.83 -0.63
N ILE A 56 -5.96 0.01 -0.94
CA ILE A 56 -5.74 -0.51 -2.29
C ILE A 56 -5.76 -2.03 -2.28
N GLN A 57 -6.29 -2.61 -3.33
CA GLN A 57 -6.13 -4.03 -3.61
C GLN A 57 -5.04 -4.19 -4.67
N THR A 58 -4.09 -5.08 -4.44
CA THR A 58 -3.09 -5.44 -5.44
C THR A 58 -3.13 -6.93 -5.73
N ASN A 59 -2.88 -7.27 -6.99
CA ASN A 59 -2.73 -8.65 -7.39
C ASN A 59 -1.59 -8.81 -8.41
N TRP A 60 -0.90 -9.94 -8.28
CA TRP A 60 0.18 -10.37 -9.17
C TRP A 60 0.21 -11.90 -9.27
N GLY A 61 1.02 -12.43 -10.18
CA GLY A 61 1.07 -13.86 -10.47
C GLY A 61 0.03 -14.30 -11.51
N ARG A 62 -0.01 -15.60 -11.81
CA ARG A 62 -0.89 -16.18 -12.84
C ARG A 62 -1.56 -17.45 -12.30
N SER A 63 -2.81 -17.67 -12.69
CA SER A 63 -3.54 -18.90 -12.38
C SER A 63 -3.47 -19.26 -10.88
N SER A 64 -2.93 -20.43 -10.52
CA SER A 64 -2.81 -20.92 -9.15
C SER A 64 -1.78 -20.19 -8.28
N SER A 65 -0.87 -19.40 -8.86
CA SER A 65 0.09 -18.56 -8.12
C SER A 65 -0.35 -17.11 -8.02
N LYS A 66 -1.63 -16.83 -8.27
CA LYS A 66 -2.17 -15.48 -8.14
C LYS A 66 -2.23 -15.09 -6.67
N HIS A 67 -1.49 -14.06 -6.30
CA HIS A 67 -1.60 -13.42 -5.01
C HIS A 67 -2.58 -12.26 -5.11
N ILE A 68 -3.46 -12.13 -4.12
CA ILE A 68 -4.38 -11.01 -3.96
C ILE A 68 -4.27 -10.57 -2.51
N ILE A 69 -3.89 -9.31 -2.31
CA ILE A 69 -3.82 -8.69 -0.99
C ILE A 69 -4.45 -7.30 -1.03
N GLN A 70 -4.82 -6.80 0.14
CA GLN A 70 -5.14 -5.40 0.33
C GLN A 70 -4.03 -4.73 1.14
N CYS A 71 -3.68 -3.52 0.76
CA CYS A 71 -2.78 -2.67 1.52
C CYS A 71 -3.58 -1.48 2.03
N GLU A 72 -3.49 -1.23 3.33
CA GLU A 72 -4.19 -0.14 3.99
C GLU A 72 -3.16 0.77 4.67
N ILE A 73 -3.38 2.08 4.57
CA ILE A 73 -2.65 3.08 5.37
C ILE A 73 -3.68 3.81 6.22
N ILE A 74 -3.56 3.68 7.53
CA ILE A 74 -4.38 4.42 8.51
C ILE A 74 -3.48 5.16 9.48
N TYR A 75 -4.01 6.20 10.12
CA TYR A 75 -3.35 6.90 11.22
C TYR A 75 -3.96 6.47 12.55
N ILE A 76 -3.14 5.90 13.43
CA ILE A 76 -3.50 5.59 14.83
C ILE A 76 -2.67 6.50 15.71
N GLU A 77 -3.32 7.27 16.59
CA GLU A 77 -2.64 8.22 17.49
C GLU A 77 -1.62 9.13 16.76
N LYS A 78 -2.02 9.63 15.58
CA LYS A 78 -1.20 10.50 14.72
C LYS A 78 -0.01 9.82 14.03
N ILE A 79 0.15 8.50 14.15
CA ILE A 79 1.23 7.73 13.53
C ILE A 79 0.67 6.91 12.36
N PRO A 80 1.29 6.95 11.17
CA PRO A 80 0.88 6.11 10.05
C PRO A 80 1.19 4.64 10.34
N VAL A 81 0.19 3.79 10.15
CA VAL A 81 0.27 2.34 10.25
C VAL A 81 0.03 1.76 8.86
N PHE A 82 1.00 0.97 8.39
CA PHE A 82 0.94 0.26 7.12
C PHE A 82 0.49 -1.16 7.37
N LYS A 83 -0.67 -1.54 6.82
CA LYS A 83 -1.24 -2.89 6.96
C LYS A 83 -1.27 -3.61 5.63
N ILE A 84 -1.02 -4.91 5.67
CA ILE A 84 -1.27 -5.82 4.56
C ILE A 84 -2.28 -6.85 5.03
N LEU A 85 -3.45 -6.87 4.39
CA LEU A 85 -4.51 -7.83 4.63
C LEU A 85 -4.49 -8.91 3.54
N PHE A 86 -4.62 -10.16 3.95
CA PHE A 86 -4.48 -11.33 3.08
C PHE A 86 -5.27 -12.53 3.60
N GLY A 87 -5.22 -13.65 2.87
CA GLY A 87 -6.00 -14.84 3.18
C GLY A 87 -7.45 -14.74 2.69
N GLU A 88 -8.26 -15.73 3.06
CA GLU A 88 -9.67 -15.77 2.67
C GLU A 88 -10.40 -14.55 3.25
N ASN A 89 -11.09 -13.81 2.39
CA ASN A 89 -11.81 -12.57 2.74
C ASN A 89 -10.96 -11.53 3.50
N PHE A 90 -9.64 -11.53 3.32
CA PHE A 90 -8.70 -10.59 3.97
C PHE A 90 -8.74 -10.62 5.50
N GLN A 91 -9.03 -11.78 6.10
CA GLN A 91 -9.14 -11.93 7.56
C GLN A 91 -7.79 -11.90 8.30
N ALA A 92 -6.69 -12.21 7.62
CA ALA A 92 -5.36 -12.16 8.20
C ALA A 92 -4.68 -10.81 7.88
N SER A 93 -3.86 -10.30 8.80
CA SER A 93 -3.12 -9.07 8.58
C SER A 93 -1.75 -9.06 9.23
N VAL A 94 -0.80 -8.35 8.61
CA VAL A 94 0.45 -7.91 9.23
C VAL A 94 0.54 -6.39 9.14
N GLU A 95 1.23 -5.77 10.09
CA GLU A 95 1.33 -4.32 10.17
C GLU A 95 2.71 -3.80 10.60
N SER A 96 2.95 -2.52 10.33
CA SER A 96 4.16 -1.80 10.72
C SER A 96 3.86 -0.32 10.91
N ILE A 97 4.38 0.24 12.01
CA ILE A 97 4.29 1.68 12.33
C ILE A 97 5.48 2.50 11.79
N HIS A 98 6.50 1.83 11.22
CA HIS A 98 7.76 2.48 10.85
C HIS A 98 7.89 2.71 9.34
N LEU A 99 7.76 1.62 8.57
CA LEU A 99 7.98 1.62 7.12
C LEU A 99 7.09 0.58 6.48
N ALA A 100 6.55 0.90 5.30
CA ALA A 100 5.79 -0.03 4.46
C ALA A 100 6.59 -1.30 4.13
N ILE A 101 7.91 -1.19 3.94
CA ILE A 101 8.77 -2.33 3.62
C ILE A 101 8.84 -3.35 4.78
N LYS A 102 8.70 -2.92 6.04
CA LYS A 102 8.67 -3.84 7.17
C LYS A 102 7.38 -4.66 7.19
N ALA A 103 6.23 -4.05 6.89
CA ALA A 103 4.97 -4.78 6.73
C ALA A 103 5.06 -5.77 5.56
N ALA A 104 5.64 -5.36 4.44
CA ALA A 104 5.86 -6.24 3.28
C ALA A 104 6.74 -7.44 3.63
N ASN A 105 7.86 -7.23 4.33
CA ASN A 105 8.74 -8.31 4.76
C ASN A 105 8.04 -9.27 5.76
N ALA A 106 7.24 -8.74 6.69
CA ALA A 106 6.44 -9.56 7.59
C ALA A 106 5.45 -10.44 6.82
N TYR A 107 4.78 -9.88 5.80
CA TYR A 107 3.87 -10.64 4.94
C TYR A 107 4.62 -11.76 4.19
N LEU A 108 5.79 -11.46 3.62
CA LEU A 108 6.59 -12.46 2.91
C LEU A 108 7.02 -13.60 3.84
N GLN A 109 7.36 -13.32 5.09
CA GLN A 109 7.68 -14.36 6.08
C GLN A 109 6.49 -15.26 6.42
N VAL A 110 5.26 -14.74 6.36
CA VAL A 110 4.05 -15.54 6.63
C VAL A 110 3.66 -16.40 5.43
N VAL A 111 3.85 -15.91 4.20
CA VAL A 111 3.39 -16.58 2.98
C VAL A 111 4.42 -17.52 2.35
N LEU A 112 5.71 -17.33 2.64
CA LEU A 112 6.79 -18.19 2.13
C LEU A 112 7.25 -19.28 3.12
N ASN A 113 6.69 -19.31 4.33
CA ASN A 113 6.87 -20.39 5.30
C ASN A 113 5.68 -21.36 5.26
#